data_AF-T1ES47-F1
#
_entry.id   AF-T1ES47-F1
#
_cell.length_a   1.000
_cell.length_b   1.000
_cell.length_c   1.000
_cell.angle_alpha   90.00
_cell.angle_beta   90.00
_cell.angle_gamma   90.00
#
_symmetry.space_group_name_H-M   'P 1'
#
loop_
_entity.id
_entity.type
_entity.pdbx_description
1 polymer ?
#
loop_
_entity_poly.entity_id
_entity_poly.type
_entity_poly.pdbx_seq_one_letter_code
_entity_poly.pdbx_strand_id
1 'polypeptide(L)'
;MAIKVIIINHNFYCNSYLTNAFYRHGLGKCGNEYGPLVEVPDWSYADGRPAPIAENEQKRRLRNKALAETAVRYIKEMNEAKESFVKKIPIEGRVERPKIYPLVSSKQEKNRY
;
A
#
# COMPACT_ATOMS: atom_id res chain seq x y z
N MET A 1 29.65 -29.38 -18.54
CA MET A 1 29.90 -27.96 -18.87
C MET A 1 29.33 -27.13 -17.74
N ALA A 2 30.18 -26.40 -17.00
CA ALA A 2 29.76 -25.62 -15.84
C ALA A 2 29.27 -24.24 -16.30
N ILE A 3 27.98 -23.97 -16.13
CA ILE A 3 27.41 -22.64 -16.38
C ILE A 3 27.84 -21.75 -15.21
N LYS A 4 28.80 -20.85 -15.45
CA LYS A 4 29.11 -19.74 -14.54
C LYS A 4 27.92 -18.78 -14.56
N VAL A 5 27.03 -18.91 -13.58
CA VAL A 5 26.01 -17.89 -13.32
C VAL A 5 26.73 -16.70 -12.69
N ILE A 6 27.06 -15.69 -13.52
CA ILE A 6 27.55 -14.41 -13.03
C ILE A 6 26.33 -13.68 -12.47
N ILE A 7 26.13 -13.76 -11.16
CA ILE A 7 25.14 -12.91 -10.47
C ILE A 7 25.72 -11.50 -10.47
N ILE A 8 25.32 -10.68 -11.44
CA ILE A 8 25.59 -9.25 -11.42
C ILE A 8 24.71 -8.67 -10.30
N ASN A 9 25.26 -8.59 -9.09
CA ASN A 9 24.65 -7.84 -8.00
C ASN A 9 24.70 -6.35 -8.35
N HIS A 10 23.78 -5.89 -9.20
CA HIS A 10 23.47 -4.49 -9.30
C HIS A 10 22.82 -4.09 -7.97
N ASN A 11 23.62 -3.49 -7.08
CA ASN A 11 23.09 -2.69 -6.01
C ASN A 11 22.29 -1.54 -6.65
N PHE A 12 20.99 -1.75 -6.82
CA PHE A 12 20.04 -0.70 -7.17
C PHE A 12 19.89 0.21 -5.94
N TYR A 13 20.90 1.05 -5.69
CA TYR A 13 20.83 2.09 -4.68
C TYR A 13 19.61 2.95 -4.98
N CYS A 14 18.68 2.99 -4.04
CA CYS A 14 17.50 3.84 -4.13
C CYS A 14 17.94 5.30 -4.13
N ASN A 15 17.99 5.88 -5.33
CA ASN A 15 18.45 7.25 -5.50
C ASN A 15 17.35 8.22 -5.03
N SER A 16 17.64 8.99 -3.97
CA SER A 16 16.72 9.95 -3.37
C SER A 16 16.19 10.98 -4.38
N TYR A 17 16.98 11.33 -5.40
CA TYR A 17 16.63 12.34 -6.40
C TYR A 17 15.48 11.91 -7.33
N LEU A 18 15.28 10.61 -7.57
CA LEU A 18 14.24 10.10 -8.48
C LEU A 18 12.93 9.72 -7.78
N THR A 19 12.91 9.70 -6.44
CA THR A 19 11.76 9.26 -5.64
C THR A 19 10.50 10.07 -5.92
N ASN A 20 10.64 11.38 -6.12
CA ASN A 20 9.51 12.28 -6.39
C ASN A 20 8.77 11.95 -7.69
N ALA A 21 9.47 11.48 -8.72
CA ALA A 21 8.85 11.11 -9.99
C ALA A 21 8.01 9.83 -9.82
N PHE A 22 8.54 8.81 -9.14
CA PHE A 22 7.81 7.57 -8.87
C PHE A 22 6.53 7.81 -8.06
N TYR A 23 6.60 8.61 -7.00
CA TYR A 23 5.41 8.94 -6.20
C TYR A 23 4.33 9.67 -6.99
N ARG A 24 4.71 10.56 -7.93
CA ARG A 24 3.74 11.23 -8.81
C ARG A 24 2.98 10.25 -9.71
N HIS A 25 3.59 9.12 -10.02
CA HIS A 25 2.98 8.04 -10.80
C HIS A 25 2.36 6.93 -9.94
N GLY A 26 2.27 7.12 -8.62
CA GLY A 26 1.70 6.13 -7.70
C GLY A 26 2.57 4.88 -7.51
N LEU A 27 3.87 4.97 -7.80
CA LEU A 27 4.84 3.90 -7.64
C LEU A 27 5.62 4.06 -6.32
N GLY A 28 6.31 2.98 -5.93
CA GLY A 28 7.13 2.94 -4.72
C GLY A 28 8.32 3.90 -4.79
N LYS A 29 8.93 4.16 -3.64
CA LYS A 29 10.12 5.02 -3.54
C LYS A 29 11.24 4.48 -4.42
N CYS A 30 11.35 3.16 -4.46
CA CYS A 30 12.34 2.43 -5.23
C CYS A 30 11.63 1.41 -6.13
N GLY A 31 12.17 1.15 -7.32
CA GLY A 31 11.61 0.17 -8.25
C GLY A 31 11.57 -1.28 -7.72
N ASN A 32 12.27 -1.57 -6.62
CA ASN A 32 12.34 -2.88 -5.99
C ASN A 32 11.49 -3.01 -4.70
N GLU A 33 10.63 -2.04 -4.38
CA GLU A 33 9.77 -2.13 -3.18
C GLU A 33 8.52 -2.99 -3.42
N TYR A 34 7.73 -2.59 -4.42
CA TYR A 34 6.50 -3.28 -4.83
C TYR A 34 6.24 -3.02 -6.31
N GLY A 35 5.50 -3.93 -6.94
CA GLY A 35 5.17 -3.85 -8.36
C GLY A 35 5.57 -5.11 -9.14
N PRO A 36 5.32 -5.12 -10.46
CA PRO A 36 5.47 -6.32 -11.28
C PRO A 36 6.91 -6.86 -11.29
N LEU A 37 7.91 -5.98 -11.16
CA LEU A 37 9.32 -6.38 -11.12
C LEU A 37 9.67 -7.28 -9.92
N VAL A 38 8.92 -7.18 -8.81
CA VAL A 38 9.22 -7.88 -7.55
C VAL A 38 8.15 -8.90 -7.18
N GLU A 39 6.94 -8.75 -7.68
CA GLU A 39 5.80 -9.63 -7.38
C GLU A 39 5.63 -10.75 -8.42
N VAL A 40 6.14 -10.57 -9.64
CA VAL A 40 6.08 -11.61 -10.68
C VAL A 40 7.29 -12.52 -10.54
N PRO A 41 7.12 -13.86 -10.61
CA PRO A 41 8.24 -14.77 -10.56
C PRO A 41 9.13 -14.60 -11.80
N ASP A 42 10.44 -14.61 -11.59
CA ASP A 42 11.44 -14.45 -12.66
C ASP A 42 11.45 -15.61 -13.68
N TRP A 43 10.81 -16.73 -13.36
CA TRP A 43 10.76 -17.93 -14.20
C TRP A 43 9.48 -18.74 -13.96
N SER A 44 9.18 -19.66 -14.88
CA SER A 44 8.11 -20.66 -14.76
C SER A 44 8.55 -21.98 -15.39
N TYR A 45 7.87 -23.09 -15.07
CA TYR A 45 8.13 -24.36 -15.74
C TYR A 45 7.70 -24.28 -17.22
N ALA A 46 8.38 -25.02 -18.11
CA ALA A 46 8.01 -25.10 -19.53
C ALA A 46 6.59 -25.63 -19.74
N ASP A 47 6.12 -26.49 -18.84
CA ASP A 47 4.76 -27.03 -18.82
C ASP A 47 3.69 -25.99 -18.44
N GLY A 48 4.08 -24.77 -18.08
CA GLY A 48 3.19 -23.70 -17.62
C GLY A 48 2.81 -23.77 -16.13
N ARG A 49 3.41 -24.69 -15.36
CA ARG A 49 3.25 -24.70 -13.91
C ARG A 49 3.90 -23.44 -13.30
N PRO A 50 3.27 -22.83 -12.28
CA PRO A 50 3.85 -21.67 -11.62
C PRO A 50 5.15 -22.04 -10.90
N ALA A 51 6.07 -21.09 -10.81
CA ALA A 51 7.23 -21.24 -9.96
C ALA A 51 6.81 -21.36 -8.47
N PRO A 52 7.58 -22.10 -7.65
CA PRO A 52 7.38 -22.10 -6.21
C PRO A 52 7.59 -20.68 -5.64
N ILE A 53 6.82 -20.34 -4.60
CA ILE A 53 6.87 -19.01 -3.98
C ILE A 53 8.19 -18.85 -3.22
N ALA A 54 8.93 -17.78 -3.52
CA ALA A 54 10.19 -17.46 -2.85
C ALA A 54 9.97 -17.07 -1.37
N GLU A 55 10.95 -17.36 -0.50
CA GLU A 55 10.86 -17.09 0.94
C GLU A 55 10.58 -15.60 1.25
N ASN A 56 11.24 -14.69 0.54
CA ASN A 56 11.05 -13.25 0.73
C ASN A 56 9.65 -12.79 0.32
N GLU A 57 9.09 -13.41 -0.72
CA GLU A 57 7.73 -13.15 -1.17
C GLU A 57 6.72 -13.65 -0.12
N GLN A 58 6.93 -14.84 0.45
CA GLN A 58 6.11 -15.36 1.54
C GLN A 58 6.12 -14.40 2.74
N LYS A 59 7.31 -13.92 3.15
CA LYS A 59 7.46 -12.93 4.23
C LYS A 59 6.70 -11.64 3.92
N ARG A 60 6.76 -11.13 2.69
CA ARG A 60 6.03 -9.93 2.28
C ARG A 60 4.52 -10.15 2.35
N ARG A 61 4.02 -11.26 1.81
CA ARG A 61 2.59 -11.61 1.86
C ARG A 61 2.07 -11.72 3.30
N LEU A 62 2.83 -12.34 4.20
CA LEU A 62 2.47 -12.44 5.62
C LEU A 62 2.42 -11.06 6.30
N ARG A 63 3.41 -10.20 6.05
CA ARG A 63 3.40 -8.81 6.58
C ARG A 63 2.20 -8.02 6.07
N ASN A 64 1.89 -8.11 4.78
CA ASN A 64 0.76 -7.41 4.17
C ASN A 64 -0.58 -7.91 4.74
N LYS A 65 -0.70 -9.23 4.96
CA LYS A 65 -1.87 -9.82 5.61
C LYS A 65 -2.04 -9.31 7.04
N ALA A 66 -0.98 -9.33 7.85
CA ALA A 66 -1.02 -8.83 9.21
C ALA A 66 -1.44 -7.35 9.26
N LEU A 67 -0.92 -6.52 8.35
CA LEU A 67 -1.30 -5.11 8.24
C LEU A 67 -2.78 -4.94 7.84
N ALA A 68 -3.30 -5.75 6.93
CA ALA A 68 -4.70 -5.71 6.55
C ALA A 68 -5.62 -6.10 7.73
N GLU A 69 -5.26 -7.14 8.48
CA GLU A 69 -6.00 -7.59 9.66
C GLU A 69 -6.05 -6.52 10.75
N THR A 70 -4.92 -5.83 11.01
CA THR A 70 -4.90 -4.73 11.99
C THR A 70 -5.75 -3.55 11.54
N ALA A 71 -5.69 -3.17 10.26
CA ALA A 71 -6.50 -2.08 9.71
C ALA A 71 -8.01 -2.38 9.84
N VAL A 72 -8.44 -3.58 9.48
CA VAL A 72 -9.84 -4.01 9.60
C VAL A 72 -10.31 -3.97 11.05
N ARG A 73 -9.48 -4.46 11.98
CA ARG A 73 -9.79 -4.41 13.41
C ARG A 73 -9.99 -2.97 13.89
N TYR A 74 -9.08 -2.04 13.56
CA TYR A 74 -9.20 -0.65 13.99
C TYR A 74 -10.43 0.05 13.42
N ILE A 75 -10.79 -0.23 12.16
CA ILE A 75 -12.01 0.32 11.56
C ILE A 75 -13.25 -0.17 12.33
N LYS A 76 -13.27 -1.47 12.69
CA LYS A 76 -14.35 -2.07 13.45
C LYS A 76 -14.49 -1.42 14.84
N GLU A 77 -13.40 -1.34 15.59
CA GLU A 77 -13.37 -0.71 16.92
C GLU A 77 -13.84 0.75 16.88
N MET A 78 -13.38 1.52 15.88
CA MET A 78 -13.80 2.91 15.69
C MET A 78 -15.30 3.02 15.40
N ASN A 79 -15.84 2.15 14.56
CA ASN A 79 -17.26 2.14 14.23
C ASN A 79 -18.12 1.78 15.45
N GLU A 80 -17.72 0.76 16.22
CA GLU A 80 -18.40 0.37 17.46
C GLU A 80 -18.37 1.50 18.51
N ALA A 81 -17.23 2.19 18.64
CA ALA A 81 -17.10 3.36 19.51
C ALA A 81 -18.04 4.50 19.07
N LYS A 82 -18.15 4.76 17.77
CA LYS A 82 -19.07 5.77 17.22
C LYS A 82 -20.53 5.40 17.49
N GLU A 83 -20.92 4.15 17.30
CA GLU A 83 -22.28 3.68 17.54
C GLU A 83 -22.66 3.74 19.02
N SER A 84 -21.77 3.27 19.89
CA SER A 84 -21.99 3.33 21.34
C SER A 84 -22.04 4.77 21.85
N PHE A 85 -21.25 5.69 21.28
CA PHE A 85 -21.33 7.11 21.58
C PHE A 85 -22.69 7.70 21.17
N VAL A 86 -23.14 7.42 19.94
CA VAL A 86 -24.45 7.90 19.45
C VAL A 86 -25.60 7.41 20.34
N LYS A 87 -25.55 6.16 20.81
CA LYS A 87 -26.57 5.59 21.73
C LYS A 87 -26.59 6.27 23.10
N LYS A 88 -25.46 6.81 23.57
CA LYS A 88 -25.35 7.44 24.90
C LYS A 88 -25.82 8.90 24.94
N ILE A 89 -25.96 9.56 23.79
CA ILE A 89 -26.40 10.96 23.74
C ILE A 89 -27.93 11.00 23.97
N PRO A 90 -28.43 11.61 25.06
CA PRO A 90 -29.86 11.79 25.26
C PRO A 90 -30.45 12.68 24.15
N ILE A 91 -31.65 12.32 23.71
CA ILE A 91 -32.32 12.80 22.47
C ILE A 91 -32.51 14.33 22.45
N GLU A 92 -32.45 14.99 23.62
CA GLU A 92 -32.70 16.42 23.82
C GLU A 92 -31.52 17.35 23.47
N GLY A 93 -30.30 16.82 23.34
CA GLY A 93 -29.09 17.60 23.11
C GLY A 93 -28.57 17.57 21.68
N ARG A 94 -29.45 17.45 20.68
CA ARG A 94 -29.08 17.35 19.25
C ARG A 94 -28.58 18.69 18.70
N VAL A 95 -27.51 19.25 19.29
CA VAL A 95 -26.68 20.26 18.65
C VAL A 95 -26.20 19.61 17.37
N GLU A 96 -26.69 20.08 16.23
CA GLU A 96 -26.30 19.58 14.93
C GLU A 96 -24.78 19.55 14.89
N ARG A 97 -24.20 18.35 14.74
CA ARG A 97 -22.76 18.20 14.52
C ARG A 97 -22.45 19.16 13.37
N PRO A 98 -21.61 20.20 13.55
CA PRO A 98 -21.30 21.09 12.45
C PRO A 98 -20.84 20.20 11.31
N LYS A 99 -21.52 20.29 10.17
CA LYS A 99 -21.17 19.51 8.98
C LYS A 99 -19.70 19.82 8.73
N ILE A 100 -18.82 18.86 9.03
CA ILE A 100 -17.43 18.94 8.58
C ILE A 100 -17.58 18.76 7.08
N TYR A 101 -17.69 19.88 6.38
CA TYR A 101 -17.57 19.88 4.94
C TYR A 101 -16.26 19.17 4.64
N PRO A 102 -16.24 18.14 3.78
CA PRO A 102 -14.97 17.63 3.33
C PRO A 102 -14.24 18.85 2.79
N LEU A 103 -13.09 19.19 3.37
CA LEU A 103 -12.21 20.19 2.79
C LEU A 103 -11.96 19.66 1.38
N VAL A 104 -12.65 20.27 0.42
CA VAL A 104 -12.41 20.03 -0.99
C VAL A 104 -10.93 20.32 -1.12
N SER A 105 -10.14 19.26 -1.35
CA SER A 105 -8.72 19.40 -1.63
C SER A 105 -8.64 20.41 -2.76
N SER A 106 -8.10 21.58 -2.47
CA SER A 106 -8.00 22.78 -3.31
C SER A 106 -7.08 22.59 -4.54
N LYS A 107 -7.06 21.40 -5.14
CA LYS A 107 -6.37 21.10 -6.38
C LYS A 107 -7.29 21.33 -7.59
N GLN A 108 -7.93 22.49 -7.63
CA GLN A 108 -8.45 23.10 -8.85
C GLN A 108 -8.02 24.57 -8.84
N GLU A 109 -6.76 24.86 -9.20
CA GLU A 109 -6.32 26.10 -9.84
C GLU A 109 -4.79 26.10 -10.02
N LYS A 110 -4.29 25.30 -10.98
CA LYS A 110 -3.02 25.59 -11.65
C LYS A 110 -3.15 25.35 -13.16
N ASN A 111 -4.18 25.95 -13.74
CA ASN A 111 -4.27 26.28 -15.16
C ASN A 111 -4.47 27.79 -15.24
N ARG A 112 -3.40 28.55 -15.01
CA ARG A 112 -3.29 29.96 -15.38
C ARG A 112 -1.81 30.28 -15.60
N TYR A 113 -1.53 30.76 -16.80
CA TYR A 113 -0.23 30.96 -17.47
C TYR A 113 0.35 29.72 -18.13
#